data_AF-A0A1I7UDS9-F1
#
_entry.id   AF-A0A1I7UDS9-F1
#
_cell.length_a   1.000
_cell.length_b   1.000
_cell.length_c   1.000
_cell.angle_alpha   90.00
_cell.angle_beta   90.00
_cell.angle_gamma   90.00
#
_symmetry.space_group_name_H-M   'P 1'
#
loop_
_entity.id
_entity.type
_entity.pdbx_description
1 polymer ?
#
loop_
_entity_poly.entity_id
_entity_poly.type
_entity_poly.pdbx_seq_one_letter_code
_entity_poly.pdbx_strand_id
1 'polypeptide(L)'
;MNSKPLTYDSLKTVILYINPNTRFLLSSRIPSIQTAEKAVPLIINVLYFGEERHHFKVNETVYHYGIYQVDCKDKVPYRVSGQRDLNRKYTCDVDKFGIRDYINKADGWLPGNNGRPEYNLFGFNDREIISTKEGRLKKLEGMLKIEKQRLNQLMNYRPENSLVSEQDDEQSGIPDFKFICYESVRKYNKKELRTLKSEKVVREVIEYTNYRIRQMENELLPFENQKNNVRPEFEIHLNKSQEDGSCNVIERVKYTGDLHKAEESLINCVYIWMKPSAVLTIEYSRVERLFVYFKMTVWPLEKFL
;
A
#
# COMPACT_ATOMS: atom_id res chain seq x y z
N MET A 1 16.20 25.36 -30.83
CA MET A 1 17.57 25.37 -30.27
C MET A 1 18.28 24.11 -30.74
N ASN A 2 19.34 24.23 -31.54
CA ASN A 2 20.18 23.09 -31.92
C ASN A 2 21.29 22.91 -30.88
N SER A 3 20.96 22.27 -29.75
CA SER A 3 21.99 21.85 -28.80
C SER A 3 22.70 20.61 -29.36
N LYS A 4 24.03 20.67 -29.46
CA LYS A 4 24.83 19.47 -29.77
C LYS A 4 24.66 18.46 -28.63
N PRO A 5 24.37 17.17 -28.92
CA PRO A 5 24.32 16.15 -27.89
C PRO A 5 25.69 16.03 -27.20
N LEU A 6 25.68 15.70 -25.91
CA LEU A 6 26.92 15.45 -25.15
C LEU A 6 27.70 14.30 -25.81
N THR A 7 29.03 14.44 -25.86
CA THR A 7 29.91 13.33 -26.24
C THR A 7 29.82 12.21 -25.20
N TYR A 8 30.16 10.98 -25.57
CA TYR A 8 30.06 9.82 -24.68
C TYR A 8 30.83 10.02 -23.36
N ASP A 9 32.06 10.55 -23.41
CA ASP A 9 32.85 10.81 -22.21
C ASP A 9 32.32 11.96 -21.36
N SER A 10 31.78 13.02 -22.00
CA SER A 10 31.12 14.11 -21.26
C SER A 10 29.85 13.59 -20.57
N LEU A 11 29.07 12.74 -21.24
CA LEU A 11 27.87 12.14 -20.71
C LEU A 11 28.18 11.23 -19.51
N LYS A 12 29.21 10.38 -19.60
CA LYS A 12 29.70 9.57 -18.47
C LYS A 12 30.05 10.47 -17.27
N THR A 13 30.84 11.52 -17.50
CA THR A 13 31.25 12.45 -16.43
C THR A 13 30.05 13.09 -15.75
N VAL A 14 29.08 13.58 -16.54
CA VAL A 14 27.84 14.14 -15.99
C VAL A 14 27.09 13.10 -15.15
N ILE A 15 26.86 11.90 -15.68
CA ILE A 15 26.11 10.84 -15.00
C ILE A 15 26.78 10.43 -13.68
N LEU A 16 28.11 10.39 -13.62
CA LEU A 16 28.87 10.04 -12.40
C LEU A 16 28.48 10.90 -11.19
N TYR A 17 28.21 12.19 -11.40
CA TYR A 17 27.87 13.15 -10.34
C TYR A 17 26.37 13.33 -10.13
N ILE A 18 25.52 12.66 -10.91
CA ILE A 18 24.07 12.71 -10.71
C ILE A 18 23.66 11.82 -9.53
N ASN A 19 22.73 12.31 -8.71
CA ASN A 19 22.12 11.54 -7.63
C ASN A 19 21.60 10.17 -8.13
N PRO A 20 21.86 9.06 -7.41
CA PRO A 20 21.42 7.71 -7.81
C PRO A 20 19.93 7.63 -8.19
N ASN A 21 19.07 8.25 -7.41
CA ASN A 21 17.62 8.24 -7.65
C ASN A 21 17.23 8.96 -8.94
N THR A 22 17.98 10.00 -9.32
CA THR A 22 17.80 10.70 -10.60
C THR A 22 18.33 9.87 -11.76
N ARG A 23 19.47 9.18 -11.59
CA ARG A 23 20.01 8.26 -12.61
C ARG A 23 19.00 7.17 -12.95
N PHE A 24 18.36 6.57 -11.95
CA PHE A 24 17.33 5.54 -12.13
C PHE A 24 16.17 6.01 -13.01
N LEU A 25 15.66 7.22 -12.74
CA LEU A 25 14.59 7.82 -13.52
C LEU A 25 15.02 8.14 -14.95
N LEU A 26 16.24 8.66 -15.12
CA LEU A 26 16.77 8.99 -16.44
C LEU A 26 17.02 7.72 -17.27
N SER A 27 17.64 6.68 -16.70
CA SER A 27 17.91 5.41 -17.37
C SER A 27 16.63 4.67 -17.77
N SER A 28 15.59 4.74 -16.93
CA SER A 28 14.27 4.15 -17.24
C SER A 28 13.59 4.88 -18.40
N ARG A 29 13.65 6.23 -18.44
CA ARG A 29 12.91 7.04 -19.42
C ARG A 29 13.68 7.33 -20.72
N ILE A 30 15.00 7.20 -20.69
CA ILE A 30 15.88 7.57 -21.80
C ILE A 30 16.81 6.38 -22.10
N PRO A 31 16.37 5.41 -22.93
CA PRO A 31 17.17 4.22 -23.23
C PRO A 31 18.56 4.54 -23.81
N SER A 32 18.72 5.65 -24.53
CA SER A 32 19.99 6.05 -25.15
C SER A 32 21.09 6.41 -24.16
N ILE A 33 20.78 6.72 -22.89
CA ILE A 33 21.80 7.00 -21.87
C ILE A 33 22.23 5.76 -21.10
N GLN A 34 21.49 4.65 -21.19
CA GLN A 34 21.73 3.45 -20.36
C GLN A 34 23.14 2.90 -20.54
N THR A 35 23.69 2.94 -21.76
CA THR A 35 25.05 2.46 -22.03
C THR A 35 26.10 3.28 -21.26
N ALA A 36 25.99 4.62 -21.30
CA ALA A 36 26.91 5.50 -20.57
C ALA A 36 26.69 5.42 -19.06
N GLU A 37 25.45 5.23 -18.61
CA GLU A 37 25.11 5.10 -17.20
C GLU A 37 25.67 3.83 -16.57
N LYS A 38 25.59 2.70 -17.28
CA LYS A 38 26.21 1.43 -16.88
C LYS A 38 27.73 1.47 -16.90
N ALA A 39 28.34 2.35 -17.69
CA ALA A 39 29.78 2.51 -17.78
C ALA A 39 30.39 3.32 -16.62
N VAL A 40 29.56 3.98 -15.80
CA VAL A 40 30.03 4.79 -14.66
C VAL A 40 29.58 4.21 -13.32
N PRO A 41 30.44 4.25 -12.30
CA PRO A 41 30.12 3.64 -11.01
C PRO A 41 28.90 4.31 -10.37
N LEU A 42 28.10 3.50 -9.69
CA LEU A 42 26.95 3.94 -8.90
C LEU A 42 27.34 3.96 -7.43
N ILE A 43 27.28 5.14 -6.80
CA ILE A 43 27.62 5.32 -5.38
C ILE A 43 26.33 5.47 -4.58
N ILE A 44 26.04 4.49 -3.73
CA ILE A 44 24.86 4.49 -2.84
C ILE A 44 25.36 4.39 -1.40
N ASN A 45 24.96 5.35 -0.56
CA ASN A 45 25.33 5.40 0.85
C ASN A 45 24.45 4.47 1.70
N VAL A 46 23.16 4.36 1.34
CA VAL A 46 22.20 3.51 2.05
C VAL A 46 21.37 2.74 1.03
N LEU A 47 21.38 1.42 1.11
CA LEU A 47 20.46 0.55 0.38
C LEU A 47 19.76 -0.35 1.40
N TYR A 48 18.44 -0.31 1.43
CA TYR A 48 17.64 -1.10 2.34
C TYR A 48 16.43 -1.69 1.63
N PHE A 49 16.18 -2.98 1.82
CA PHE A 49 15.01 -3.69 1.33
C PHE A 49 14.14 -4.05 2.52
N GLY A 50 12.91 -3.53 2.53
CA GLY A 50 11.92 -3.86 3.55
C GLY A 50 11.05 -5.01 3.06
N GLU A 51 11.56 -6.23 3.19
CA GLU A 51 10.91 -7.48 2.73
C GLU A 51 9.44 -7.59 3.21
N GLU A 52 9.16 -7.15 4.44
CA GLU A 52 7.83 -7.27 5.05
C GLU A 52 6.85 -6.14 4.67
N ARG A 53 7.29 -5.11 3.91
CA ARG A 53 6.51 -3.86 3.75
C ARG A 53 6.47 -3.31 2.32
N HIS A 54 6.79 -4.14 1.31
CA HIS A 54 6.77 -3.77 -0.11
C HIS A 54 7.42 -2.41 -0.40
N HIS A 55 8.63 -2.23 0.11
CA HIS A 55 9.36 -0.99 -0.11
C HIS A 55 10.87 -1.24 -0.07
N PHE A 56 11.60 -0.35 -0.71
CA PHE A 56 13.05 -0.28 -0.59
C PHE A 56 13.48 1.18 -0.49
N LYS A 57 14.69 1.42 0.00
CA LYS A 57 15.23 2.76 0.22
C LYS A 57 16.61 2.87 -0.41
N VAL A 58 16.83 3.97 -1.11
CA VAL A 58 18.10 4.34 -1.74
C VAL A 58 18.48 5.73 -1.26
N ASN A 59 19.55 5.80 -0.47
CA ASN A 59 19.93 6.97 0.31
C ASN A 59 18.76 7.42 1.19
N GLU A 60 18.21 8.61 0.96
CA GLU A 60 17.08 9.15 1.71
C GLU A 60 15.73 8.91 1.01
N THR A 61 15.74 8.39 -0.22
CA THR A 61 14.53 8.17 -1.01
C THR A 61 13.93 6.80 -0.74
N VAL A 62 12.64 6.78 -0.36
CA VAL A 62 11.87 5.54 -0.17
C VAL A 62 10.98 5.28 -1.39
N TYR A 63 11.08 4.06 -1.90
CA TYR A 63 10.28 3.53 -2.98
C TYR A 63 9.30 2.51 -2.44
N HIS A 64 8.02 2.68 -2.73
CA HIS A 64 6.96 1.73 -2.39
C HIS A 64 6.46 1.05 -3.64
N TYR A 65 6.19 -0.24 -3.56
CA TYR A 65 5.49 -0.95 -4.63
C TYR A 65 4.27 -1.66 -4.09
N GLY A 66 3.35 -1.96 -4.99
CA GLY A 66 2.16 -2.69 -4.65
C GLY A 66 1.33 -2.99 -5.88
N ILE A 67 0.52 -4.03 -5.77
CA ILE A 67 -0.52 -4.37 -6.72
C ILE A 67 -1.67 -3.38 -6.58
N TYR A 68 -2.15 -2.86 -7.70
CA TYR A 68 -3.32 -2.00 -7.86
C TYR A 68 -4.29 -2.65 -8.84
N GLN A 69 -5.58 -2.60 -8.53
CA GLN A 69 -6.62 -2.84 -9.52
C GLN A 69 -6.81 -1.56 -10.34
N VAL A 70 -6.83 -1.67 -11.68
CA VAL A 70 -6.82 -0.49 -12.57
C VAL A 70 -8.09 -0.30 -13.40
N ASP A 71 -8.93 -1.32 -13.50
CA ASP A 71 -10.20 -1.33 -14.23
C ASP A 71 -11.40 -0.88 -13.37
N CYS A 72 -11.18 0.04 -12.43
CA CYS A 72 -12.19 0.51 -11.50
C CYS A 72 -13.23 1.42 -12.17
N LYS A 73 -14.48 1.37 -11.70
CA LYS A 73 -15.62 2.13 -12.30
C LYS A 73 -15.39 3.65 -12.29
N ASP A 74 -14.74 4.17 -11.26
CA ASP A 74 -14.38 5.58 -11.08
C ASP A 74 -13.03 5.92 -11.74
N LYS A 75 -12.38 4.95 -12.41
CA LYS A 75 -11.06 5.07 -13.05
C LYS A 75 -9.94 5.50 -12.10
N VAL A 76 -10.14 5.33 -10.79
CA VAL A 76 -9.11 5.57 -9.79
C VAL A 76 -8.55 4.22 -9.36
N PRO A 77 -7.30 3.89 -9.71
CA PRO A 77 -6.68 2.67 -9.25
C PRO A 77 -6.62 2.65 -7.72
N TYR A 78 -6.93 1.51 -7.11
CA TYR A 78 -6.77 1.34 -5.66
C TYR A 78 -5.85 0.16 -5.36
N ARG A 79 -5.05 0.32 -4.30
CA ARG A 79 -4.06 -0.66 -3.90
C ARG A 79 -4.75 -1.91 -3.36
N VAL A 80 -4.39 -3.08 -3.90
CA VAL A 80 -4.91 -4.39 -3.43
C VAL A 80 -3.94 -5.18 -2.53
N SER A 81 -2.69 -4.76 -2.50
CA SER A 81 -1.60 -5.34 -1.68
C SER A 81 -1.27 -4.47 -0.45
N GLY A 82 -0.41 -4.99 0.43
CA GLY A 82 0.03 -4.34 1.66
C GLY A 82 -0.91 -4.57 2.84
N GLN A 83 -0.73 -3.78 3.91
CA GLN A 83 -1.57 -3.85 5.10
C GLN A 83 -2.94 -3.22 4.87
N ARG A 84 -4.00 -3.88 5.33
CA ARG A 84 -5.38 -3.34 5.27
C ARG A 84 -5.78 -2.62 6.54
N ASP A 85 -6.51 -1.52 6.38
CA ASP A 85 -6.96 -0.71 7.53
C ASP A 85 -8.00 -1.43 8.38
N LEU A 86 -8.87 -2.23 7.76
CA LEU A 86 -9.93 -2.93 8.46
C LEU A 86 -9.40 -4.02 9.39
N ASN A 87 -8.62 -4.95 8.85
CA ASN A 87 -8.23 -6.19 9.56
C ASN A 87 -6.75 -6.28 9.90
N ARG A 88 -5.93 -5.29 9.50
CA ARG A 88 -4.47 -5.24 9.69
C ARG A 88 -3.68 -6.40 9.08
N LYS A 89 -4.35 -7.30 8.34
CA LYS A 89 -3.69 -8.37 7.60
C LYS A 89 -2.92 -7.78 6.42
N TYR A 90 -1.82 -8.45 6.11
CA TYR A 90 -0.91 -8.07 5.04
C TYR A 90 -1.17 -8.95 3.82
N THR A 91 -1.22 -8.35 2.63
CA THR A 91 -1.43 -9.05 1.36
C THR A 91 -0.21 -8.86 0.48
N CYS A 92 0.50 -9.95 0.16
CA CYS A 92 1.56 -9.93 -0.86
C CYS A 92 0.96 -10.02 -2.26
N ASP A 93 0.17 -11.08 -2.47
CA ASP A 93 -0.38 -11.44 -3.77
C ASP A 93 -1.89 -11.53 -3.76
N VAL A 94 -2.46 -11.40 -4.95
CA VAL A 94 -3.86 -11.70 -5.24
C VAL A 94 -3.96 -12.66 -6.41
N ASP A 95 -5.01 -13.48 -6.43
CA ASP A 95 -5.32 -14.33 -7.58
C ASP A 95 -6.00 -13.55 -8.72
N LYS A 96 -6.40 -14.26 -9.78
CA LYS A 96 -7.08 -13.71 -10.95
C LYS A 96 -8.43 -13.03 -10.67
N PHE A 97 -9.00 -13.22 -9.49
CA PHE A 97 -10.26 -12.60 -9.05
C PHE A 97 -10.04 -11.47 -8.04
N GLY A 98 -8.80 -11.31 -7.55
CA GLY A 98 -8.45 -10.37 -6.48
C GLY A 98 -8.44 -11.00 -5.08
N ILE A 99 -8.58 -12.33 -4.96
CA ILE A 99 -8.58 -13.01 -3.66
C ILE A 99 -7.15 -13.05 -3.13
N ARG A 100 -6.99 -12.59 -1.89
CA ARG A 100 -5.71 -12.41 -1.21
C ARG A 100 -5.01 -13.74 -0.96
N ASP A 101 -3.69 -13.73 -1.03
CA ASP A 101 -2.83 -14.89 -0.82
C ASP A 101 -3.09 -15.62 0.49
N TYR A 102 -3.30 -14.92 1.61
CA TYR A 102 -3.59 -15.56 2.89
C TYR A 102 -4.94 -16.27 2.93
N ILE A 103 -5.91 -15.86 2.09
CA ILE A 103 -7.21 -16.54 1.96
C ILE A 103 -7.03 -17.79 1.11
N ASN A 104 -6.26 -17.69 0.02
CA ASN A 104 -5.94 -18.83 -0.83
C ASN A 104 -5.12 -19.89 -0.09
N LYS A 105 -4.13 -19.48 0.73
CA LYS A 105 -3.34 -20.35 1.62
C LYS A 105 -4.20 -21.04 2.68
N ALA A 106 -5.36 -20.48 2.99
CA ALA A 106 -6.36 -21.05 3.89
C ALA A 106 -7.49 -21.74 3.11
N ASP A 107 -7.25 -22.24 1.89
CA ASP A 107 -8.24 -22.92 1.05
C ASP A 107 -9.54 -22.13 0.85
N GLY A 108 -9.50 -20.80 0.81
CA GLY A 108 -10.68 -19.95 0.68
C GLY A 108 -11.43 -19.69 1.99
N TRP A 109 -10.92 -20.12 3.14
CA TRP A 109 -11.51 -19.80 4.44
C TRP A 109 -11.29 -18.32 4.79
N LEU A 110 -12.40 -17.62 5.06
CA LEU A 110 -12.35 -16.26 5.57
C LEU A 110 -11.87 -16.24 7.03
N PRO A 111 -11.05 -15.26 7.43
CA PRO A 111 -10.57 -15.15 8.79
C PRO A 111 -11.71 -14.86 9.79
N GLY A 112 -11.51 -15.26 11.05
CA GLY A 112 -12.53 -15.16 12.08
C GLY A 112 -13.58 -16.27 11.99
N ASN A 113 -14.58 -16.22 12.88
CA ASN A 113 -15.67 -17.19 12.99
C ASN A 113 -15.23 -18.65 13.16
N ASN A 114 -14.10 -18.85 13.85
CA ASN A 114 -13.47 -20.15 14.13
C ASN A 114 -13.34 -20.41 15.65
N GLY A 115 -14.04 -19.62 16.48
CA GLY A 115 -13.98 -19.71 17.95
C GLY A 115 -12.73 -19.08 18.59
N ARG A 116 -11.76 -18.62 17.79
CA ARG A 116 -10.52 -17.99 18.28
C ARG A 116 -10.65 -16.46 18.28
N PRO A 117 -9.83 -15.75 19.08
CA PRO A 117 -9.75 -14.29 19.03
C PRO A 117 -9.02 -13.82 17.77
N GLU A 118 -9.70 -13.89 16.62
CA GLU A 118 -9.19 -13.47 15.32
C GLU A 118 -10.12 -12.43 14.68
N TYR A 119 -9.53 -11.39 14.10
CA TYR A 119 -10.28 -10.40 13.32
C TYR A 119 -10.76 -10.99 11.99
N ASN A 120 -12.03 -10.81 11.69
CA ASN A 120 -12.58 -11.08 10.36
C ASN A 120 -12.11 -10.03 9.33
N LEU A 121 -12.56 -10.16 8.07
CA LEU A 121 -12.15 -9.25 6.99
C LEU A 121 -12.41 -7.76 7.29
N PHE A 122 -13.40 -7.45 8.13
CA PHE A 122 -13.78 -6.08 8.47
C PHE A 122 -13.20 -5.58 9.80
N GLY A 123 -12.31 -6.36 10.42
CA GLY A 123 -11.67 -5.99 11.68
C GLY A 123 -12.45 -6.34 12.93
N PHE A 124 -13.54 -7.13 12.84
CA PHE A 124 -14.31 -7.52 14.01
C PHE A 124 -13.79 -8.82 14.60
N ASN A 125 -13.61 -8.85 15.91
CA ASN A 125 -13.29 -10.06 16.66
C ASN A 125 -14.59 -10.77 17.00
N ASP A 126 -14.86 -11.88 16.32
CA ASP A 126 -16.12 -12.60 16.42
C ASP A 126 -15.88 -14.10 16.65
N ARG A 127 -16.25 -14.55 17.85
CA ARG A 127 -16.05 -15.93 18.30
C ARG A 127 -17.18 -16.88 17.87
N GLU A 128 -18.24 -16.40 17.20
CA GLU A 128 -19.28 -17.28 16.67
C GLU A 128 -18.66 -18.27 15.69
N ILE A 129 -18.87 -19.57 15.90
CA ILE A 129 -18.34 -20.61 15.03
C ILE A 129 -19.26 -20.77 13.83
N ILE A 130 -18.72 -20.51 12.63
CA ILE A 130 -19.42 -20.76 11.37
C ILE A 130 -18.60 -21.78 10.58
N SER A 131 -19.21 -22.95 10.35
CA SER A 131 -18.59 -24.14 9.75
C SER A 131 -18.64 -24.17 8.22
N THR A 132 -19.11 -23.12 7.55
CA THR A 132 -19.16 -23.01 6.08
C THR A 132 -18.52 -21.71 5.60
N LYS A 133 -17.87 -21.75 4.43
CA LYS A 133 -17.24 -20.56 3.81
C LYS A 133 -18.29 -19.54 3.42
N GLU A 134 -19.39 -20.02 2.85
CA GLU A 134 -20.56 -19.25 2.42
C GLU A 134 -21.25 -18.59 3.62
N GLY A 135 -21.32 -19.29 4.76
CA GLY A 135 -21.88 -18.74 6.00
C GLY A 135 -21.06 -17.55 6.51
N ARG A 136 -19.72 -17.66 6.48
CA ARG A 136 -18.83 -16.56 6.87
C ARG A 136 -18.97 -15.37 5.93
N LEU A 137 -19.03 -15.62 4.62
CA LEU A 137 -19.22 -14.58 3.62
C LEU A 137 -20.58 -13.87 3.80
N LYS A 138 -21.67 -14.63 3.95
CA LYS A 138 -23.02 -14.10 4.17
C LYS A 138 -23.11 -13.25 5.44
N LYS A 139 -22.37 -13.60 6.48
CA LYS A 139 -22.28 -12.79 7.70
C LYS A 139 -21.61 -11.44 7.42
N LEU A 140 -20.51 -11.41 6.67
CA LEU A 140 -19.88 -10.17 6.25
C LEU A 140 -20.82 -9.32 5.38
N GLU A 141 -21.52 -9.91 4.40
CA GLU A 141 -22.55 -9.19 3.62
C GLU A 141 -23.61 -8.55 4.53
N GLY A 142 -24.04 -9.27 5.58
CA GLY A 142 -24.93 -8.76 6.62
C GLY A 142 -24.33 -7.58 7.40
N MET A 143 -23.05 -7.64 7.78
CA MET A 143 -22.35 -6.54 8.43
C MET A 143 -22.29 -5.30 7.55
N LEU A 144 -21.97 -5.45 6.25
CA LEU A 144 -21.98 -4.34 5.28
C LEU A 144 -23.37 -3.70 5.16
N LYS A 145 -24.43 -4.51 5.15
CA LYS A 145 -25.81 -4.01 5.13
C LYS A 145 -26.13 -3.16 6.37
N ILE A 146 -25.65 -3.55 7.54
CA ILE A 146 -25.83 -2.78 8.78
C ILE A 146 -25.04 -1.46 8.72
N GLU A 147 -23.82 -1.47 8.18
CA GLU A 147 -23.02 -0.24 8.04
C GLU A 147 -23.68 0.76 7.07
N LYS A 148 -24.26 0.28 5.96
CA LYS A 148 -25.09 1.11 5.07
C LYS A 148 -26.32 1.68 5.77
N GLN A 149 -26.94 0.92 6.68
CA GLN A 149 -28.06 1.42 7.49
C GLN A 149 -27.62 2.48 8.50
N ARG A 150 -26.44 2.34 9.10
CA ARG A 150 -25.84 3.36 9.98
C ARG A 150 -25.61 4.67 9.26
N LEU A 151 -25.07 4.61 8.04
CA LEU A 151 -24.94 5.78 7.18
C LEU A 151 -26.29 6.48 6.99
N ASN A 152 -27.35 5.72 6.67
CA ASN A 152 -28.70 6.28 6.54
C ASN A 152 -29.21 6.92 7.83
N GLN A 153 -28.89 6.37 9.01
CA GLN A 153 -29.24 7.02 10.29
C GLN A 153 -28.54 8.37 10.44
N LEU A 154 -27.25 8.44 10.11
CA LEU A 154 -26.45 9.66 10.22
C LEU A 154 -26.92 10.75 9.25
N MET A 155 -27.23 10.38 8.00
CA MET A 155 -27.76 11.33 7.00
C MET A 155 -29.06 12.00 7.44
N ASN A 156 -29.90 11.27 8.17
CA ASN A 156 -31.19 11.72 8.69
C ASN A 156 -31.11 12.34 10.10
N TYR A 157 -29.96 12.29 10.76
CA TYR A 157 -29.79 12.82 12.10
C TYR A 157 -29.57 14.33 12.08
N ARG A 158 -30.15 15.04 13.06
CA ARG A 158 -29.95 16.46 13.30
C ARG A 158 -29.65 16.66 14.80
N PRO A 159 -28.50 17.27 15.16
CA PRO A 159 -28.12 17.48 16.55
C PRO A 159 -29.04 18.51 17.21
N GLU A 160 -29.37 18.29 18.50
CA GLU A 160 -30.33 19.10 19.24
C GLU A 160 -29.78 20.49 19.66
N ASN A 161 -28.45 20.66 19.77
CA ASN A 161 -27.80 21.87 20.28
C ASN A 161 -26.68 22.38 19.34
N SER A 162 -26.96 23.32 18.44
CA SER A 162 -25.95 23.88 17.52
C SER A 162 -25.10 25.03 18.11
N LEU A 163 -25.17 25.28 19.42
CA LEU A 163 -24.57 26.46 20.09
C LEU A 163 -23.27 26.14 20.86
N VAL A 164 -22.54 25.09 20.50
CA VAL A 164 -21.23 24.82 21.11
C VAL A 164 -20.20 25.68 20.38
N SER A 165 -19.49 26.54 21.12
CA SER A 165 -18.41 27.38 20.63
C SER A 165 -17.36 26.56 19.87
N GLU A 166 -16.83 27.10 18.78
CA GLU A 166 -15.78 26.49 17.95
C GLU A 166 -14.51 26.09 18.73
N GLN A 167 -14.37 26.56 19.98
CA GLN A 167 -13.23 26.33 20.87
C GLN A 167 -13.39 25.11 21.81
N ASP A 168 -14.59 24.51 21.96
CA ASP A 168 -14.79 23.31 22.80
C ASP A 168 -14.69 21.98 22.00
N ASP A 169 -14.37 22.07 20.72
CA ASP A 169 -14.36 20.95 19.75
C ASP A 169 -13.09 20.06 19.85
N GLU A 170 -12.11 20.44 20.68
CA GLU A 170 -10.82 19.72 20.80
C GLU A 170 -10.93 18.39 21.55
N GLN A 171 -12.00 18.14 22.31
CA GLN A 171 -12.33 16.82 22.89
C GLN A 171 -13.48 16.16 22.14
N SER A 172 -13.30 16.10 20.83
CA SER A 172 -14.12 15.38 19.86
C SER A 172 -14.43 13.96 20.34
N GLY A 173 -15.68 13.67 20.71
CA GLY A 173 -16.18 12.31 20.99
C GLY A 173 -16.26 11.40 19.75
N ILE A 174 -15.62 11.79 18.64
CA ILE A 174 -15.57 11.04 17.39
C ILE A 174 -14.79 9.73 17.53
N PRO A 175 -13.63 9.65 18.22
CA PRO A 175 -12.96 8.36 18.47
C PRO A 175 -13.86 7.39 19.22
N ASP A 176 -14.57 7.87 20.25
CA ASP A 176 -15.52 7.07 21.02
C ASP A 176 -16.71 6.61 20.15
N PHE A 177 -17.24 7.50 19.29
CA PHE A 177 -18.32 7.12 18.37
C PHE A 177 -17.85 6.10 17.32
N LYS A 178 -16.65 6.28 16.78
CA LYS A 178 -16.03 5.32 15.86
C LYS A 178 -15.80 3.97 16.54
N PHE A 179 -15.51 3.95 17.84
CA PHE A 179 -15.33 2.72 18.61
C PHE A 179 -16.62 1.89 18.70
N ILE A 180 -17.79 2.53 18.84
CA ILE A 180 -19.10 1.85 18.80
C ILE A 180 -19.27 1.01 17.53
N CYS A 181 -18.73 1.50 16.39
CA CYS A 181 -18.81 0.77 15.13
C CYS A 181 -18.10 -0.60 15.19
N TYR A 182 -17.05 -0.71 16.00
CA TYR A 182 -16.24 -1.93 16.17
C TYR A 182 -16.77 -2.84 17.28
N GLU A 183 -17.41 -2.30 18.33
CA GLU A 183 -17.90 -3.10 19.45
C GLU A 183 -19.15 -3.92 19.12
N SER A 184 -20.04 -3.38 18.30
CA SER A 184 -21.34 -4.00 18.05
C SER A 184 -21.74 -3.88 16.60
N VAL A 185 -22.20 -4.97 15.98
CA VAL A 185 -22.74 -4.94 14.61
C VAL A 185 -24.24 -4.68 14.68
N ARG A 186 -24.64 -3.44 14.97
CA ARG A 186 -26.04 -3.01 15.00
C ARG A 186 -26.21 -1.54 14.63
N LYS A 187 -27.44 -1.15 14.29
CA LYS A 187 -27.82 0.27 14.17
C LYS A 187 -27.51 1.06 15.44
N TYR A 188 -27.20 2.34 15.27
CA TYR A 188 -27.02 3.24 16.42
C TYR A 188 -28.34 3.39 17.17
N ASN A 189 -28.27 3.34 18.49
CA ASN A 189 -29.39 3.68 19.34
C ASN A 189 -29.48 5.21 19.53
N LYS A 190 -30.60 5.70 20.08
CA LYS A 190 -30.82 7.13 20.25
C LYS A 190 -29.78 7.80 21.16
N LYS A 191 -29.29 7.11 22.19
CA LYS A 191 -28.29 7.65 23.12
C LYS A 191 -26.94 7.82 22.43
N GLU A 192 -26.54 6.87 21.58
CA GLU A 192 -25.32 6.94 20.77
C GLU A 192 -25.40 8.08 19.77
N LEU A 193 -26.51 8.24 19.04
CA LEU A 193 -26.65 9.37 18.11
C LEU A 193 -26.59 10.73 18.81
N ARG A 194 -27.14 10.84 20.03
CA ARG A 194 -27.09 12.06 20.85
C ARG A 194 -25.70 12.47 21.31
N THR A 195 -24.68 11.60 21.17
CA THR A 195 -23.29 12.02 21.46
C THR A 195 -22.71 12.89 20.35
N LEU A 196 -23.32 12.89 19.16
CA LEU A 196 -22.95 13.75 18.04
C LEU A 196 -23.56 15.14 18.25
N LYS A 197 -22.81 16.04 18.88
CA LYS A 197 -23.34 17.33 19.36
C LYS A 197 -23.43 18.44 18.30
N SER A 198 -22.69 18.35 17.19
CA SER A 198 -22.62 19.40 16.17
C SER A 198 -22.76 18.84 14.75
N GLU A 199 -23.20 19.68 13.80
CA GLU A 199 -23.32 19.27 12.39
C GLU A 199 -21.94 18.93 11.78
N LYS A 200 -20.89 19.63 12.19
CA LYS A 200 -19.51 19.34 11.81
C LYS A 200 -19.10 17.92 12.21
N VAL A 201 -19.34 17.54 13.46
CA VAL A 201 -19.08 16.19 13.98
C VAL A 201 -19.89 15.14 13.21
N VAL A 202 -21.17 15.40 12.93
CA VAL A 202 -22.01 14.50 12.12
C VAL A 202 -21.45 14.31 10.71
N ARG A 203 -21.00 15.39 10.06
CA ARG A 203 -20.38 15.33 8.72
C ARG A 203 -19.09 14.52 8.72
N GLU A 204 -18.20 14.72 9.68
CA GLU A 204 -16.96 13.94 9.80
C GLU A 204 -17.23 12.44 10.02
N VAL A 205 -18.25 12.11 10.82
CA VAL A 205 -18.67 10.72 11.03
C VAL A 205 -19.28 10.12 9.76
N ILE A 206 -20.06 10.89 8.99
CA ILE A 206 -20.58 10.47 7.67
C ILE A 206 -19.43 10.16 6.70
N GLU A 207 -18.43 11.04 6.61
CA GLU A 207 -17.25 10.84 5.77
C GLU A 207 -16.49 9.57 6.16
N TYR A 208 -16.28 9.35 7.46
CA TYR A 208 -15.66 8.14 7.97
C TYR A 208 -16.47 6.88 7.64
N THR A 209 -17.79 6.90 7.87
CA THR A 209 -18.67 5.75 7.56
C THR A 209 -18.68 5.46 6.05
N ASN A 210 -18.70 6.47 5.19
CA ASN A 210 -18.56 6.29 3.74
C ASN A 210 -17.23 5.66 3.36
N TYR A 211 -16.12 6.14 3.95
CA TYR A 211 -14.80 5.53 3.74
C TYR A 211 -14.79 4.06 4.18
N ARG A 212 -15.34 3.75 5.36
CA ARG A 212 -15.43 2.39 5.89
C ARG A 212 -16.26 1.47 5.00
N ILE A 213 -17.42 1.92 4.51
CA ILE A 213 -18.27 1.17 3.58
C ILE A 213 -17.50 0.83 2.30
N ARG A 214 -16.79 1.80 1.71
CA ARG A 214 -15.95 1.56 0.52
C ARG A 214 -14.87 0.49 0.78
N GLN A 215 -14.21 0.54 1.92
CA GLN A 215 -13.23 -0.49 2.31
C GLN A 215 -13.89 -1.87 2.41
N MET A 216 -15.05 -1.97 3.07
CA MET A 216 -15.80 -3.21 3.20
C MET A 216 -16.28 -3.78 1.86
N GLU A 217 -16.74 -2.91 0.95
CA GLU A 217 -17.10 -3.29 -0.43
C GLU A 217 -15.89 -3.84 -1.19
N ASN A 218 -14.73 -3.18 -1.09
CA ASN A 218 -13.48 -3.64 -1.71
C ASN A 218 -12.98 -4.98 -1.12
N GLU A 219 -13.24 -5.24 0.16
CA GLU A 219 -12.94 -6.54 0.78
C GLU A 219 -13.84 -7.67 0.26
N LEU A 220 -15.09 -7.38 -0.12
CA LEU A 220 -16.05 -8.37 -0.64
C LEU A 220 -16.00 -8.55 -2.16
N LEU A 221 -15.58 -7.53 -2.89
CA LEU A 221 -15.53 -7.52 -4.35
C LEU A 221 -14.83 -8.76 -4.97
N PRO A 222 -13.72 -9.30 -4.44
CA PRO A 222 -13.09 -10.50 -5.00
C PRO A 222 -14.01 -11.73 -5.04
N PHE A 223 -14.91 -11.87 -4.08
CA PHE A 223 -15.85 -13.01 -4.02
C PHE A 223 -17.00 -12.83 -5.02
N GLU A 224 -17.45 -11.59 -5.23
CA GLU A 224 -18.39 -11.26 -6.30
C GLU A 224 -17.77 -11.51 -7.67
N ASN A 225 -16.50 -11.11 -7.85
CA ASN A 225 -15.73 -11.36 -9.06
C ASN A 225 -15.62 -12.86 -9.34
N GLN A 226 -15.25 -13.66 -8.33
CA GLN A 226 -15.16 -15.11 -8.45
C GLN A 226 -16.52 -15.72 -8.85
N LYS A 227 -17.61 -15.33 -8.17
CA LYS A 227 -18.96 -15.82 -8.46
C LYS A 227 -19.42 -15.50 -9.88
N ASN A 228 -19.08 -14.31 -10.37
CA ASN A 228 -19.46 -13.83 -11.70
C ASN A 228 -18.40 -14.13 -12.77
N ASN A 229 -17.32 -14.82 -12.42
CA ASN A 229 -16.15 -15.08 -13.28
C ASN A 229 -15.56 -13.79 -13.92
N VAL A 230 -15.62 -12.67 -13.21
CA VAL A 230 -15.00 -11.39 -13.60
C VAL A 230 -13.54 -11.43 -13.20
N ARG A 231 -12.64 -11.06 -14.11
CA ARG A 231 -11.19 -11.06 -13.87
C ARG A 231 -10.67 -9.64 -13.97
N PRO A 232 -10.41 -8.97 -12.83
CA PRO A 232 -9.93 -7.61 -12.87
C PRO A 232 -8.54 -7.48 -13.46
N GLU A 233 -8.25 -6.31 -14.01
CA GLU A 233 -6.90 -5.94 -14.43
C GLU A 233 -6.07 -5.43 -13.25
N PHE A 234 -4.88 -6.02 -13.08
CA PHE A 234 -3.94 -5.67 -12.02
C PHE A 234 -2.60 -5.20 -12.59
N GLU A 235 -2.07 -4.15 -12.00
CA GLU A 235 -0.74 -3.61 -12.26
C GLU A 235 0.04 -3.48 -10.96
N ILE A 236 1.37 -3.54 -11.05
CA ILE A 236 2.27 -3.15 -9.98
C ILE A 236 2.65 -1.70 -10.22
N HIS A 237 2.39 -0.83 -9.25
CA HIS A 237 2.81 0.57 -9.31
C HIS A 237 4.01 0.76 -8.39
N LEU A 238 5.14 1.16 -8.98
CA LEU A 238 6.31 1.64 -8.24
C LEU A 238 6.12 3.13 -7.97
N ASN A 239 6.11 3.50 -6.70
CA ASN A 239 5.92 4.85 -6.22
C ASN A 239 7.18 5.34 -5.52
N LYS A 240 7.56 6.60 -5.75
CA LYS A 240 8.59 7.28 -4.93
C LYS A 240 7.92 8.24 -3.96
N SER A 241 8.34 8.16 -2.72
CA SER A 241 7.97 9.10 -1.67
C SER A 241 8.60 10.46 -1.96
N GLN A 242 7.81 11.51 -1.77
CA GLN A 242 8.23 12.90 -1.81
C GLN A 242 8.45 13.45 -0.39
N GLU A 243 9.14 14.58 -0.29
CA GLU A 243 9.40 15.26 0.99
C GLU A 243 8.11 15.72 1.69
N ASP A 244 7.06 16.00 0.92
CA ASP A 244 5.72 16.36 1.42
C ASP A 244 4.87 15.15 1.86
N GLY A 245 5.44 13.94 1.81
CA GLY A 245 4.77 12.68 2.13
C GLY A 245 3.88 12.12 1.01
N SER A 246 3.75 12.83 -0.12
CA SER A 246 3.04 12.31 -1.29
C SER A 246 3.86 11.23 -2.00
N CYS A 247 3.18 10.44 -2.84
CA CYS A 247 3.80 9.37 -3.61
C CYS A 247 3.53 9.57 -5.10
N ASN A 248 4.57 9.57 -5.93
CA ASN A 248 4.44 9.64 -7.38
C ASN A 248 4.69 8.28 -8.02
N VAL A 249 3.77 7.83 -8.88
CA VAL A 249 3.98 6.64 -9.70
C VAL A 249 5.11 6.91 -10.69
N ILE A 250 6.18 6.13 -10.58
CA ILE A 250 7.33 6.17 -11.47
C ILE A 250 7.15 5.18 -12.61
N GLU A 251 6.66 3.99 -12.29
CA GLU A 251 6.61 2.87 -13.21
C GLU A 251 5.38 2.01 -12.93
N ARG A 252 4.83 1.44 -14.01
CA ARG A 252 3.71 0.52 -13.97
C ARG A 252 4.12 -0.75 -14.71
N VAL A 253 3.98 -1.88 -14.05
CA VAL A 253 4.35 -3.18 -14.60
C VAL A 253 3.12 -4.10 -14.53
N LYS A 254 2.93 -4.93 -15.55
CA LYS A 254 1.85 -5.91 -15.53
C LYS A 254 2.05 -6.90 -14.37
N TYR A 255 1.03 -7.09 -13.54
CA TYR A 255 1.07 -8.10 -12.49
C TYR A 255 0.85 -9.50 -13.08
N THR A 256 1.73 -10.45 -12.75
CA THR A 256 1.72 -11.82 -13.29
C THR A 256 1.34 -12.88 -12.26
N GLY A 257 0.91 -12.48 -11.07
CA GLY A 257 0.54 -13.39 -9.98
C GLY A 257 1.61 -13.56 -8.89
N ASP A 258 2.73 -12.83 -8.98
CA ASP A 258 3.82 -12.89 -8.00
C ASP A 258 4.49 -11.52 -7.88
N LEU A 259 4.17 -10.82 -6.79
CA LEU A 259 4.71 -9.50 -6.47
C LEU A 259 6.20 -9.57 -6.14
N HIS A 260 6.67 -10.66 -5.54
CA HIS A 260 8.07 -10.82 -5.16
C HIS A 260 8.97 -11.10 -6.38
N LYS A 261 8.48 -11.83 -7.39
CA LYS A 261 9.20 -11.94 -8.68
C LYS A 261 9.27 -10.61 -9.43
N ALA A 262 8.24 -9.78 -9.31
CA ALA A 262 8.27 -8.44 -9.87
C ALA A 262 9.15 -7.50 -9.06
N GLU A 263 9.22 -7.64 -7.74
CA GLU A 263 10.23 -7.02 -6.89
C GLU A 263 11.62 -7.43 -7.35
N GLU A 264 11.91 -8.72 -7.54
CA GLU A 264 13.18 -9.17 -8.10
C GLU A 264 13.47 -8.51 -9.45
N SER A 265 12.46 -8.26 -10.29
CA SER A 265 12.63 -7.54 -11.55
C SER A 265 12.92 -6.05 -11.36
N LEU A 266 12.25 -5.37 -10.42
CA LEU A 266 12.48 -3.96 -10.06
C LEU A 266 13.83 -3.77 -9.37
N ILE A 267 14.19 -4.69 -8.48
CA ILE A 267 15.49 -4.81 -7.84
C ILE A 267 16.54 -5.19 -8.88
N ASN A 268 16.23 -6.05 -9.85
CA ASN A 268 17.11 -6.33 -10.98
C ASN A 268 17.29 -5.09 -11.84
N CYS A 269 16.32 -4.17 -12.00
CA CYS A 269 16.60 -2.87 -12.62
C CYS A 269 17.68 -2.12 -11.82
N VAL A 270 17.59 -2.11 -10.48
CA VAL A 270 18.63 -1.57 -9.59
C VAL A 270 19.98 -2.30 -9.76
N TYR A 271 20.00 -3.63 -9.83
CA TYR A 271 21.23 -4.42 -10.04
C TYR A 271 21.78 -4.34 -11.47
N ILE A 272 20.92 -4.18 -12.49
CA ILE A 272 21.28 -3.98 -13.91
C ILE A 272 21.89 -2.59 -14.08
N TRP A 273 21.47 -1.60 -13.28
CA TRP A 273 22.18 -0.32 -13.14
C TRP A 273 23.54 -0.48 -12.43
N MET A 274 23.88 -1.65 -11.88
CA MET A 274 25.09 -1.90 -11.08
C MET A 274 26.16 -2.83 -11.71
N LYS A 275 26.06 -3.22 -13.00
CA LYS A 275 27.09 -4.07 -13.68
C LYS A 275 27.55 -3.53 -15.04
N PRO A 276 28.81 -3.81 -15.48
CA PRO A 276 29.69 -4.90 -15.05
C PRO A 276 31.02 -4.46 -14.42
N SER A 277 31.49 -5.29 -13.47
CA SER A 277 32.72 -5.16 -12.66
C SER A 277 32.53 -4.41 -11.35
N ALA A 278 32.01 -5.11 -10.33
CA ALA A 278 32.01 -4.60 -8.96
C ALA A 278 32.93 -5.47 -8.11
N VAL A 279 33.97 -4.88 -7.53
CA VAL A 279 34.69 -5.49 -6.39
C VAL A 279 33.87 -5.18 -5.14
N LEU A 280 33.46 -6.24 -4.45
CA LEU A 280 32.66 -6.17 -3.24
C LEU A 280 33.60 -6.06 -2.03
N THR A 281 33.69 -4.88 -1.42
CA THR A 281 34.36 -4.74 -0.11
C THR A 281 33.29 -4.69 0.97
N ILE A 282 33.21 -5.75 1.79
CA ILE A 282 32.30 -5.83 2.93
C ILE A 282 33.09 -5.42 4.18
N GLU A 283 32.77 -4.27 4.76
CA GLU A 283 33.22 -3.90 6.11
C GLU A 283 32.11 -4.21 7.12
N TYR A 284 32.44 -4.95 8.17
CA TYR A 284 31.51 -5.45 9.18
C TYR A 284 31.82 -4.83 10.54
N SER A 285 30.78 -4.42 11.27
CA SER A 285 30.86 -4.20 12.72
C SER A 285 29.58 -4.72 13.39
N ARG A 286 29.74 -5.49 14.47
CA ARG A 286 28.65 -6.06 15.25
C ARG A 286 28.31 -5.09 16.37
N VAL A 287 27.07 -4.58 16.40
CA VAL A 287 26.52 -3.97 17.60
C VAL A 287 25.22 -4.69 17.93
N GLU A 288 25.06 -5.05 19.19
CA GLU A 288 23.93 -5.84 19.68
C GLU A 288 22.60 -5.13 19.35
N ARG A 289 21.73 -5.87 18.64
CA ARG A 289 20.43 -5.48 18.01
C ARG A 289 20.52 -5.10 16.52
N LEU A 290 20.48 -6.15 15.70
CA LEU A 290 19.72 -6.30 14.43
C LEU A 290 19.76 -5.19 13.35
N PHE A 291 20.80 -4.36 13.31
CA PHE A 291 21.04 -3.49 12.16
C PHE A 291 22.38 -3.83 11.52
N VAL A 292 22.34 -4.24 10.24
CA VAL A 292 23.54 -4.39 9.40
C VAL A 292 23.66 -3.13 8.55
N TYR A 293 24.75 -2.40 8.73
CA TYR A 293 25.08 -1.24 7.90
C TYR A 293 25.99 -1.67 6.76
N PHE A 294 25.56 -1.45 5.51
CA PHE A 294 26.39 -1.69 4.33
C PHE A 294 26.81 -0.34 3.75
N LYS A 295 28.12 -0.10 3.62
CA LYS A 295 28.65 0.98 2.79
C LYS A 295 29.11 0.35 1.48
N MET A 296 28.42 0.67 0.38
CA MET A 296 28.69 0.08 -0.92
C MET A 296 29.41 1.09 -1.81
N THR A 297 30.56 0.72 -2.37
CA THR A 297 31.29 1.54 -3.34
C THR A 297 31.72 0.66 -4.50
N VAL A 298 31.17 0.93 -5.69
CA VAL A 298 31.45 0.18 -6.93
C VAL A 298 32.52 0.91 -7.74
N TRP A 299 33.51 0.20 -8.27
CA TRP A 299 34.60 0.75 -9.11
C TRP A 299 34.66 0.05 -10.47
N PRO A 300 34.86 0.74 -11.60
CA PRO A 300 35.09 0.11 -12.89
C PRO A 300 36.41 -0.70 -12.92
N LEU A 301 36.42 -1.86 -13.57
CA LEU A 301 37.62 -2.74 -13.68
C LEU A 301 38.77 -2.10 -14.47
N GLU A 302 38.51 -1.07 -15.27
CA GLU A 302 39.48 -0.43 -16.17
C GLU A 302 40.64 0.28 -15.45
N LYS A 303 40.69 0.26 -14.11
CA LYS A 303 41.78 0.81 -13.30
C LYS A 303 42.81 -0.21 -12.81
N PHE A 304 42.65 -1.51 -13.12
CA PHE A 304 43.50 -2.58 -12.59
C PHE A 304 44.12 -3.51 -13.65
N LEU A 305 44.05 -3.12 -14.92
CA LEU A 305 44.80 -3.70 -16.06
C LEU A 305 45.52 -2.59 -16.80
#